data_AF-A0A947F877-F1
#
_entry.id   AF-A0A947F877-F1
#
_cell.length_a   1.000
_cell.length_b   1.000
_cell.length_c   1.000
_cell.angle_alpha   90.00
_cell.angle_beta   90.00
_cell.angle_gamma   90.00
#
_symmetry.space_group_name_H-M   'P 1'
#
loop_
_entity.id
_entity.type
_entity.pdbx_description
1 polymer ?
#
loop_
_entity_poly.entity_id
_entity_poly.type
_entity_poly.pdbx_seq_one_letter_code
_entity_poly.pdbx_strand_id
1 'polypeptide(L)'
;LEKVLWTEGHRTMNTIACPAKQIADIAGFSIPDDKKFLIVEEDKIGKDHPFSTEKLGTLLSIFRYSGFENALSMVSQIYATQGKGHSCGIYSFNDDHIDQLAQTAPVSRMMVRQPQSKANAGSFINGMPMTSSMGCGVWAGNVTNENISLKHYLNYTWVSRPITEDKPSDEELFGEFYNTETW
;
A
#
# COMPACT_ATOMS: atom_id res chain seq x y z
N LEU A 1 4.71 -12.27 -22.74
CA LEU A 1 4.36 -12.24 -21.30
C LEU A 1 3.00 -11.62 -21.03
N GLU A 2 2.75 -10.37 -21.46
CA GLU A 2 1.47 -9.68 -21.20
C GLU A 2 0.23 -10.50 -21.58
N LYS A 3 0.15 -10.97 -22.82
CA LYS A 3 -0.97 -11.79 -23.35
C LYS A 3 -1.24 -13.08 -22.58
N VAL A 4 -0.27 -13.56 -21.80
CA VAL A 4 -0.39 -14.78 -20.98
C VAL A 4 -0.87 -14.44 -19.57
N LEU A 5 -0.38 -13.34 -19.02
CA LEU A 5 -0.69 -12.89 -17.66
C LEU A 5 -2.06 -12.21 -17.57
N TRP A 6 -2.53 -11.60 -18.66
CA TRP A 6 -3.82 -10.95 -18.72
C TRP A 6 -4.63 -11.38 -19.95
N THR A 7 -5.91 -11.66 -19.73
CA THR A 7 -6.94 -11.92 -20.75
C THR A 7 -8.11 -10.99 -20.48
N GLU A 8 -8.55 -10.23 -21.49
CA GLU A 8 -9.69 -9.29 -21.35
C GLU A 8 -9.53 -8.29 -20.17
N GLY A 9 -8.30 -7.86 -19.90
CA GLY A 9 -7.99 -6.95 -18.78
C GLY A 9 -7.97 -7.61 -17.39
N HIS A 10 -8.25 -8.91 -17.30
CA HIS A 10 -8.20 -9.68 -16.07
C HIS A 10 -6.96 -10.57 -16.01
N ARG A 11 -6.45 -10.82 -14.80
CA ARG A 11 -5.34 -11.74 -14.58
C ARG A 11 -5.73 -13.17 -14.94
N THR A 12 -4.86 -13.89 -15.63
CA THR A 12 -5.10 -15.28 -16.02
C THR A 12 -4.81 -16.22 -14.84
N MET A 13 -5.81 -17.02 -14.43
CA MET A 13 -5.74 -17.87 -13.23
C MET A 13 -4.53 -18.81 -13.17
N ASN A 14 -4.15 -19.44 -14.28
CA ASN A 14 -3.01 -20.38 -14.34
C ASN A 14 -1.63 -19.69 -14.26
N THR A 15 -1.59 -18.39 -14.01
CA THR A 15 -0.36 -17.61 -13.79
C THR A 15 -0.26 -17.02 -12.37
N ILE A 16 -1.35 -17.08 -11.59
CA ILE A 16 -1.42 -16.51 -10.23
C ILE A 16 -0.73 -17.45 -9.24
N ALA A 17 0.15 -16.91 -8.40
CA ALA A 17 0.91 -17.64 -7.39
C ALA A 17 1.70 -18.86 -7.95
N CYS A 18 2.06 -18.83 -9.24
CA CYS A 18 2.79 -19.89 -9.92
C CYS A 18 4.30 -19.58 -9.99
N PRO A 19 5.17 -20.59 -10.11
CA PRO A 19 6.60 -20.38 -10.33
C PRO A 19 6.90 -19.67 -11.66
N ALA A 20 8.00 -18.91 -11.70
CA ALA A 20 8.44 -18.19 -12.90
C ALA A 20 8.59 -19.09 -14.13
N LYS A 21 9.04 -20.34 -13.93
CA LYS A 21 9.19 -21.35 -14.98
C LYS A 21 7.86 -21.67 -15.66
N GLN A 22 6.80 -21.88 -14.89
CA GLN A 22 5.48 -22.16 -15.45
C GLN A 22 4.97 -21.00 -16.32
N ILE A 23 5.16 -19.75 -15.87
CA ILE A 23 4.78 -18.57 -16.64
C ILE A 23 5.59 -18.49 -17.96
N ALA A 24 6.89 -18.80 -17.91
CA ALA A 24 7.75 -18.84 -19.09
C ALA A 24 7.30 -19.92 -20.09
N ASP A 25 7.01 -21.13 -19.61
CA ASP A 25 6.56 -22.25 -20.43
C ASP A 25 5.24 -21.93 -21.15
N ILE A 26 4.25 -21.35 -20.44
CA ILE A 26 2.99 -20.89 -21.04
C ILE A 26 3.24 -19.77 -22.07
N ALA A 27 4.23 -18.92 -21.81
CA ALA A 27 4.64 -17.85 -22.71
C ALA A 27 5.52 -18.30 -23.87
N GLY A 28 5.84 -19.60 -23.98
CA GLY A 28 6.56 -20.19 -25.11
C GLY A 28 8.07 -19.98 -25.08
N PHE A 29 8.67 -19.75 -23.91
CA PHE A 29 10.13 -19.67 -23.77
C PHE A 29 10.61 -20.41 -22.52
N SER A 30 11.88 -20.81 -22.50
CA SER A 30 12.48 -21.50 -21.36
C SER A 30 13.37 -20.59 -20.52
N ILE A 31 13.45 -20.87 -19.23
CA ILE A 31 14.40 -20.26 -18.29
C ILE A 31 15.16 -21.35 -17.54
N PRO A 32 16.38 -21.07 -17.02
CA PRO A 32 17.08 -21.99 -16.15
C PRO A 32 16.28 -22.30 -14.87
N ASP A 33 16.41 -23.53 -14.36
CA ASP A 33 15.60 -24.04 -13.24
C ASP A 33 15.87 -23.33 -11.90
N ASP A 34 17.01 -22.62 -11.77
CA ASP A 34 17.37 -21.86 -10.58
C ASP A 34 16.70 -20.46 -10.53
N LYS A 35 16.02 -20.03 -11.59
CA LYS A 35 15.38 -18.71 -11.66
C LYS A 35 14.02 -18.69 -10.97
N LYS A 36 13.89 -17.76 -10.02
CA LYS A 36 12.70 -17.65 -9.15
C LYS A 36 11.72 -16.56 -9.56
N PHE A 37 12.19 -15.53 -10.27
CA PHE A 37 11.39 -14.38 -10.67
C PHE A 37 11.66 -14.01 -12.12
N LEU A 38 10.62 -13.54 -12.80
CA LEU A 38 10.73 -12.79 -14.04
C LEU A 38 10.76 -11.29 -13.72
N ILE A 39 11.58 -10.54 -14.45
CA ILE A 39 11.69 -9.08 -14.30
C ILE A 39 11.43 -8.46 -15.67
N VAL A 40 10.53 -7.48 -15.71
CA VAL A 40 10.18 -6.72 -16.92
C VAL A 40 10.54 -5.26 -16.69
N GLU A 41 11.32 -4.67 -17.58
CA GLU A 41 11.54 -3.22 -17.61
C GLU A 41 10.25 -2.55 -18.10
N GLU A 42 9.84 -1.47 -17.44
CA GLU A 42 8.64 -0.72 -17.78
C GLU A 42 8.89 0.77 -17.61
N ASP A 43 8.37 1.55 -18.56
CA ASP A 43 8.53 3.01 -18.61
C ASP A 43 7.19 3.73 -18.43
N LYS A 44 6.07 3.00 -18.56
CA LYS A 44 4.73 3.57 -18.54
C LYS A 44 3.89 3.06 -17.38
N ILE A 45 3.12 3.96 -16.78
CA ILE A 45 2.25 3.68 -15.64
C ILE A 45 0.82 4.03 -16.04
N GLY A 46 -0.11 3.12 -15.76
CA GLY A 46 -1.52 3.33 -16.07
C GLY A 46 -2.30 2.04 -16.30
N LYS A 47 -3.62 2.17 -16.44
CA LYS A 47 -4.51 1.03 -16.68
C LYS A 47 -4.23 0.31 -18.00
N ASP A 48 -3.74 1.05 -19.00
CA ASP A 48 -3.36 0.51 -20.31
C ASP A 48 -1.95 -0.13 -20.30
N HIS A 49 -1.26 -0.09 -19.16
CA HIS A 49 0.08 -0.63 -18.95
C HIS A 49 0.04 -1.67 -17.83
N PRO A 50 -0.41 -2.90 -18.10
CA PRO A 50 -0.74 -3.89 -17.07
C PRO A 50 0.45 -4.30 -16.20
N PHE A 51 1.68 -4.19 -16.71
CA PHE A 51 2.89 -4.39 -15.91
C PHE A 51 3.06 -3.34 -14.80
N SER A 52 2.40 -2.19 -14.85
CA SER A 52 2.34 -1.24 -13.73
C SER A 52 1.31 -1.60 -12.65
N THR A 53 0.41 -2.55 -12.92
CA THR A 53 -0.71 -2.96 -12.03
C THR A 53 -0.40 -4.21 -11.21
N GLU A 54 -1.27 -4.62 -10.30
CA GLU A 54 -1.04 -5.81 -9.48
C GLU A 54 -0.99 -7.12 -10.31
N LYS A 55 0.02 -7.96 -10.05
CA LYS A 55 0.34 -9.18 -10.84
C LYS A 55 0.09 -10.52 -10.11
N LEU A 56 0.09 -10.52 -8.76
CA LEU A 56 -0.13 -11.71 -7.91
C LEU A 56 0.71 -12.95 -8.27
N GLY A 57 1.99 -12.79 -8.61
CA GLY A 57 2.86 -13.90 -8.99
C GLY A 57 4.35 -13.58 -8.90
N THR A 58 5.19 -14.47 -9.44
CA THR A 58 6.66 -14.33 -9.45
C THR A 58 7.15 -13.48 -10.62
N LEU A 59 6.52 -12.32 -10.84
CA LEU A 59 6.92 -11.34 -11.84
C LEU A 59 6.98 -9.95 -11.22
N LEU A 60 8.08 -9.25 -11.46
CA LEU A 60 8.32 -7.88 -11.02
C LEU A 60 8.45 -6.97 -12.23
N SER A 61 8.04 -5.72 -12.05
CA SER A 61 8.30 -4.66 -13.01
C SER A 61 9.32 -3.70 -12.41
N ILE A 62 10.34 -3.34 -13.19
CA ILE A 62 11.36 -2.38 -12.79
C ILE A 62 11.15 -1.12 -13.61
N PHE A 63 11.06 -0.01 -12.90
CA PHE A 63 10.96 1.31 -13.45
C PHE A 63 12.24 2.08 -13.11
N ARG A 64 12.86 2.67 -14.13
CA ARG A 64 14.04 3.52 -13.92
C ARG A 64 13.59 4.96 -13.70
N TYR A 65 14.23 5.64 -12.76
CA TYR A 65 14.03 7.07 -12.52
C TYR A 65 15.38 7.78 -12.33
N SER A 66 15.36 9.10 -12.43
CA SER A 66 16.48 9.97 -12.07
C SER A 66 15.97 11.12 -11.23
N GLY A 67 16.54 11.33 -10.04
CA GLY A 67 16.02 12.28 -9.05
C GLY A 67 14.82 11.71 -8.27
N PHE A 68 14.79 11.96 -6.96
CA PHE A 68 13.79 11.35 -6.07
C PHE A 68 12.36 11.87 -6.33
N GLU A 69 12.21 13.14 -6.69
CA GLU A 69 10.92 13.72 -7.09
C GLU A 69 10.24 12.97 -8.24
N ASN A 70 11.03 12.51 -9.22
CA ASN A 70 10.49 11.70 -10.31
C ASN A 70 10.00 10.34 -9.79
N ALA A 71 10.71 9.73 -8.83
CA ALA A 71 10.23 8.50 -8.19
C ALA A 71 8.90 8.74 -7.44
N LEU A 72 8.76 9.85 -6.73
CA LEU A 72 7.52 10.22 -6.01
C LEU A 72 6.36 10.46 -6.98
N SER A 73 6.61 11.12 -8.12
CA SER A 73 5.63 11.29 -9.19
C SER A 73 5.18 9.93 -9.76
N MET A 74 6.11 9.01 -10.00
CA MET A 74 5.80 7.66 -10.47
C MET A 74 4.98 6.87 -9.44
N VAL A 75 5.34 6.95 -8.15
CA VAL A 75 4.57 6.35 -7.06
C VAL A 75 3.13 6.89 -7.03
N SER A 76 2.98 8.21 -7.18
CA SER A 76 1.65 8.86 -7.25
C SER A 76 0.83 8.35 -8.43
N GLN A 77 1.43 8.17 -9.60
CA GLN A 77 0.78 7.61 -10.79
C GLN A 77 0.37 6.13 -10.59
N ILE A 78 1.22 5.33 -9.94
CA ILE A 78 0.89 3.93 -9.63
C ILE A 78 -0.34 3.89 -8.73
N TYR A 79 -0.37 4.68 -7.67
CA TYR A 79 -1.52 4.72 -6.76
C TYR A 79 -2.76 5.38 -7.36
N ALA A 80 -2.61 6.31 -8.32
CA ALA A 80 -3.74 6.80 -9.11
C ALA A 80 -4.38 5.69 -9.97
N THR A 81 -3.60 4.66 -10.32
CA THR A 81 -4.05 3.50 -11.09
C THR A 81 -4.68 2.43 -10.20
N GLN A 82 -3.96 1.95 -9.18
CA GLN A 82 -4.41 0.87 -8.28
C GLN A 82 -3.60 0.86 -6.96
N GLY A 83 -4.19 0.32 -5.88
CA GLY A 83 -3.46 -0.05 -4.67
C GLY A 83 -3.48 0.99 -3.53
N LYS A 84 -4.26 2.07 -3.67
CA LYS A 84 -4.46 3.06 -2.61
C LYS A 84 -4.88 2.38 -1.31
N GLY A 85 -4.36 2.86 -0.21
CA GLY A 85 -4.62 2.38 1.12
C GLY A 85 -3.84 1.12 1.51
N HIS A 86 -3.26 0.36 0.58
CA HIS A 86 -2.69 -0.93 0.94
C HIS A 86 -1.29 -0.80 1.59
N SER A 87 -0.24 -0.64 0.78
CA SER A 87 1.13 -0.60 1.29
C SER A 87 2.14 -0.08 0.27
N CYS A 88 3.24 0.50 0.76
CA CYS A 88 4.43 0.85 -0.01
C CYS A 88 5.72 0.47 0.72
N GLY A 89 6.86 0.62 0.03
CA GLY A 89 8.17 0.29 0.56
C GLY A 89 9.27 1.20 0.08
N ILE A 90 10.24 1.45 0.95
CA ILE A 90 11.48 2.13 0.59
C ILE A 90 12.68 1.44 1.20
N TYR A 91 13.75 1.28 0.41
CA TYR A 91 15.07 0.91 0.90
C TYR A 91 15.96 2.14 0.81
N SER A 92 15.95 2.96 1.87
CA SER A 92 16.73 4.19 2.00
C SER A 92 17.24 4.32 3.43
N PHE A 93 18.39 4.99 3.63
CA PHE A 93 18.88 5.46 4.93
C PHE A 93 18.71 6.98 5.11
N ASN A 94 18.21 7.67 4.08
CA ASN A 94 17.92 9.09 4.13
C ASN A 94 16.48 9.30 4.65
N ASP A 95 16.36 9.94 5.80
CA ASP A 95 15.08 10.22 6.46
C ASP A 95 14.25 11.25 5.69
N ASP A 96 14.86 12.22 5.01
CA ASP A 96 14.12 13.17 4.16
C ASP A 96 13.38 12.44 3.03
N HIS A 97 14.01 11.43 2.43
CA HIS A 97 13.38 10.61 1.40
C HIS A 97 12.26 9.72 1.96
N ILE A 98 12.44 9.23 3.19
CA ILE A 98 11.43 8.41 3.88
C ILE A 98 10.20 9.28 4.16
N ASP A 99 10.39 10.48 4.70
CA ASP A 99 9.31 11.40 5.05
C ASP A 99 8.57 11.90 3.81
N GLN A 100 9.28 12.24 2.73
CA GLN A 100 8.65 12.64 1.48
C GLN A 100 7.78 11.52 0.87
N LEU A 101 8.24 10.27 0.90
CA LEU A 101 7.43 9.15 0.43
C LEU A 101 6.22 8.91 1.34
N ALA A 102 6.37 9.04 2.66
CA ALA A 102 5.27 8.89 3.61
C ALA A 102 4.17 9.94 3.40
N GLN A 103 4.53 11.16 3.01
CA GLN A 103 3.58 12.23 2.67
C GLN A 103 2.95 12.05 1.29
N THR A 104 3.67 11.39 0.36
CA THR A 104 3.22 11.21 -1.04
C THR A 104 2.31 9.99 -1.22
N ALA A 105 2.67 8.85 -0.64
CA ALA A 105 1.99 7.58 -0.88
C ALA A 105 0.72 7.45 -0.02
N PRO A 106 -0.49 7.37 -0.61
CA PRO A 106 -1.73 7.24 0.14
C PRO A 106 -1.91 5.78 0.60
N VAL A 107 -1.11 5.32 1.56
CA VAL A 107 -1.08 3.92 2.03
C VAL A 107 -1.21 3.84 3.55
N SER A 108 -1.72 2.72 4.04
CA SER A 108 -1.82 2.49 5.48
C SER A 108 -0.51 2.02 6.11
N ARG A 109 0.38 1.43 5.30
CA ARG A 109 1.63 0.81 5.75
C ARG A 109 2.76 1.16 4.79
N MET A 110 3.84 1.70 5.32
CA MET A 110 5.06 1.97 4.58
C MET A 110 6.22 1.28 5.28
N MET A 111 6.87 0.32 4.62
CA MET A 111 8.03 -0.34 5.23
C MET A 111 9.34 0.29 4.79
N VAL A 112 10.13 0.69 5.77
CA VAL A 112 11.49 1.20 5.58
C VAL A 112 12.47 0.05 5.79
N ARG A 113 13.18 -0.35 4.73
CA ARG A 113 14.22 -1.38 4.72
C ARG A 113 13.75 -2.74 5.28
N GLN A 114 12.51 -3.13 4.98
CA GLN A 114 11.95 -4.43 5.38
C GLN A 114 11.30 -5.15 4.18
N PRO A 115 11.24 -6.50 4.21
CA PRO A 115 10.57 -7.28 3.18
C PRO A 115 9.06 -7.03 3.18
N GLN A 116 8.55 -6.48 2.08
CA GLN A 116 7.17 -5.98 1.95
C GLN A 116 6.10 -7.00 2.35
N SER A 117 6.03 -8.14 1.64
CA SER A 117 4.91 -9.08 1.77
C SER A 117 4.67 -9.56 3.22
N LYS A 118 5.72 -10.04 3.90
CA LYS A 118 5.59 -10.52 5.29
C LYS A 118 5.53 -9.39 6.31
N ALA A 119 6.28 -8.30 6.10
CA ALA A 119 6.32 -7.22 7.09
C ALA A 119 5.00 -6.44 7.13
N ASN A 120 4.33 -6.24 5.99
CA ASN A 120 3.03 -5.56 5.92
C ASN A 120 1.95 -6.27 6.74
N ALA A 121 1.99 -7.61 6.77
CA ALA A 121 1.12 -8.45 7.58
C ALA A 121 1.39 -8.33 9.09
N GLY A 122 2.44 -7.64 9.51
CA GLY A 122 2.91 -7.58 10.90
C GLY A 122 4.11 -8.49 11.14
N SER A 123 5.06 -8.01 11.94
CA SER A 123 6.25 -8.80 12.28
C SER A 123 6.85 -8.37 13.62
N PHE A 124 7.65 -9.25 14.22
CA PHE A 124 8.36 -8.95 15.47
C PHE A 124 9.33 -7.77 15.36
N ILE A 125 9.72 -7.37 14.15
CA ILE A 125 10.66 -6.28 13.91
C ILE A 125 9.98 -4.94 13.58
N ASN A 126 8.64 -4.91 13.45
CA ASN A 126 7.90 -3.66 13.19
C ASN A 126 6.73 -3.40 14.13
N GLY A 127 6.39 -4.34 15.00
CA GLY A 127 5.39 -4.14 16.06
C GLY A 127 3.95 -4.03 15.59
N MET A 128 3.68 -4.14 14.29
CA MET A 128 2.30 -4.16 13.78
C MET A 128 1.63 -5.50 14.11
N PRO A 129 0.32 -5.51 14.43
CA PRO A 129 -0.42 -6.74 14.66
C PRO A 129 -0.31 -7.70 13.47
N MET A 130 -0.01 -8.97 13.76
CA MET A 130 0.06 -10.03 12.75
C MET A 130 -1.34 -10.33 12.21
N THR A 131 -1.53 -10.31 10.88
CA THR A 131 -2.81 -10.58 10.22
C THR A 131 -2.66 -10.90 8.73
N SER A 132 -3.62 -11.63 8.18
CA SER A 132 -3.82 -11.76 6.72
C SER A 132 -4.90 -10.83 6.18
N SER A 133 -5.57 -10.07 7.06
CA SER A 133 -6.64 -9.12 6.72
C SER A 133 -6.15 -7.70 7.02
N MET A 134 -5.74 -6.98 5.97
CA MET A 134 -5.17 -5.64 6.09
C MET A 134 -6.19 -4.61 5.60
N GLY A 135 -6.64 -3.72 6.49
CA GLY A 135 -7.52 -2.63 6.12
C GLY A 135 -6.81 -1.60 5.26
N CYS A 136 -7.49 -1.09 4.22
CA CYS A 136 -6.96 -0.09 3.30
C CYS A 136 -7.54 1.32 3.56
N GLY A 137 -8.26 1.51 4.67
CA GLY A 137 -8.86 2.79 5.04
C GLY A 137 -9.88 3.32 4.04
N VAL A 138 -10.27 4.58 4.25
CA VAL A 138 -11.28 5.28 3.45
C VAL A 138 -10.89 5.41 1.98
N TRP A 139 -9.58 5.41 1.68
CA TRP A 139 -9.07 5.45 0.30
C TRP A 139 -9.56 4.28 -0.57
N ALA A 140 -9.92 3.15 0.04
CA ALA A 140 -10.40 1.94 -0.64
C ALA A 140 -11.73 1.43 -0.05
N GLY A 141 -12.51 2.30 0.58
CA GLY A 141 -13.84 1.96 1.11
C GLY A 141 -13.81 1.00 2.30
N ASN A 142 -12.76 1.02 3.12
CA ASN A 142 -12.70 0.26 4.38
C ASN A 142 -12.92 1.17 5.58
N VAL A 143 -13.54 0.62 6.63
CA VAL A 143 -13.79 1.32 7.90
C VAL A 143 -12.50 1.61 8.69
N THR A 144 -11.44 0.85 8.45
CA THR A 144 -10.15 1.00 9.12
C THR A 144 -8.99 0.80 8.14
N ASN A 145 -7.86 1.43 8.44
CA ASN A 145 -6.58 1.27 7.75
C ASN A 145 -5.63 0.32 8.51
N GLU A 146 -6.09 -0.26 9.61
CA GLU A 146 -5.25 -1.09 10.47
C GLU A 146 -5.05 -2.52 9.98
N ASN A 147 -4.05 -3.19 10.57
CA ASN A 147 -3.98 -4.64 10.57
C ASN A 147 -5.07 -5.19 11.49
N ILE A 148 -6.03 -5.90 10.90
CA ILE A 148 -7.16 -6.46 11.65
C ILE A 148 -6.63 -7.44 12.69
N SER A 149 -7.05 -7.23 13.93
CA SER A 149 -6.58 -7.90 15.14
C SER A 149 -7.73 -8.03 16.13
N LEU A 150 -7.50 -8.72 17.25
CA LEU A 150 -8.54 -9.05 18.23
C LEU A 150 -9.44 -7.86 18.60
N LYS A 151 -8.88 -6.65 18.75
CA LYS A 151 -9.66 -5.45 19.12
C LYS A 151 -10.82 -5.14 18.17
N HIS A 152 -10.71 -5.53 16.90
CA HIS A 152 -11.71 -5.27 15.86
C HIS A 152 -12.90 -6.24 15.94
N TYR A 153 -12.77 -7.32 16.70
CA TYR A 153 -13.84 -8.31 16.94
C TYR A 153 -14.51 -8.12 18.30
N LEU A 154 -14.12 -7.10 19.06
CA LEU A 154 -14.62 -6.83 20.39
C LEU A 154 -15.48 -5.58 20.39
N ASN A 155 -16.60 -5.66 21.11
CA ASN A 155 -17.36 -4.48 21.52
C ASN A 155 -16.95 -4.11 22.95
N TYR A 156 -16.88 -2.81 23.23
CA TYR A 156 -16.57 -2.30 24.56
C TYR A 156 -17.77 -1.56 25.13
N THR A 157 -18.20 -1.94 26.32
CA THR A 157 -19.18 -1.16 27.10
C THR A 157 -18.42 -0.12 27.92
N TRP A 158 -18.67 1.16 27.62
CA TRP A 158 -18.10 2.27 28.39
C TRP A 158 -19.02 2.58 29.58
N VAL A 159 -18.51 2.41 30.80
CA VAL A 159 -19.20 2.82 32.02
C VAL A 159 -18.60 4.14 32.49
N SER A 160 -19.26 5.24 32.13
CA SER A 160 -18.83 6.58 32.52
C SER A 160 -19.49 7.02 33.84
N ARG A 161 -18.71 7.69 34.70
CA ARG A 161 -19.19 8.35 35.92
C ARG A 161 -18.89 9.84 35.82
N PRO A 162 -19.74 10.72 36.38
CA PRO A 162 -19.44 12.14 36.41
C PRO A 162 -18.07 12.41 37.05
N ILE A 163 -17.30 13.27 36.40
CA ILE A 163 -16.10 13.91 36.95
C ILE A 163 -16.38 15.41 37.05
N THR A 164 -15.56 16.14 37.81
CA THR A 164 -15.61 17.61 37.77
C THR A 164 -15.35 18.07 36.35
N GLU A 165 -16.22 18.95 35.84
CA GLU A 165 -16.07 19.50 34.50
C GLU A 165 -14.79 20.36 34.45
N ASP A 166 -13.88 19.97 33.57
CA ASP A 166 -12.65 20.69 33.24
C ASP A 166 -12.65 20.92 31.73
N LYS A 167 -13.26 22.03 31.32
CA LYS A 167 -13.36 22.44 29.92
C LYS A 167 -12.83 23.86 29.76
N PRO A 168 -12.12 24.17 28.66
CA PRO A 168 -11.81 25.55 28.31
C PRO A 168 -13.12 26.34 28.13
N SER A 169 -13.03 27.66 28.29
CA SER A 169 -14.12 28.55 27.91
C SER A 169 -14.41 28.42 26.41
N ASP A 170 -15.64 28.75 25.99
CA ASP A 170 -15.99 28.70 24.57
C ASP A 170 -15.12 29.69 23.75
N GLU A 171 -14.72 30.81 24.36
CA GLU A 171 -13.79 31.78 23.75
C GLU A 171 -12.40 31.18 23.53
N GLU A 172 -11.87 30.41 24.49
CA GLU A 172 -10.61 29.68 24.29
C GLU A 172 -10.75 28.55 23.27
N LEU A 173 -11.91 27.88 23.24
CA LEU A 173 -12.17 26.76 22.34
C LEU A 173 -12.33 27.20 20.88
N PHE A 174 -13.02 28.31 20.66
CA PHE A 174 -13.36 28.81 19.32
C PHE A 174 -12.49 29.98 18.87
N GLY A 175 -11.72 30.60 19.77
CA GLY A 175 -10.80 31.70 19.45
C GLY A 175 -11.47 32.81 18.67
N GLU A 176 -10.89 33.18 17.53
CA GLU A 176 -11.41 34.22 16.63
C GLU A 176 -12.77 33.88 16.00
N PHE A 177 -13.23 32.63 16.09
CA PHE A 177 -14.55 32.21 15.61
C PHE A 177 -15.64 32.29 16.68
N TYR A 178 -15.27 32.58 17.94
CA TYR A 178 -16.24 32.73 19.00
C TYR A 178 -17.08 33.99 18.78
N ASN A 179 -18.40 33.83 18.67
CA ASN A 179 -19.34 34.94 18.52
C ASN A 179 -19.16 35.78 17.23
N THR A 180 -18.49 35.24 16.21
CA THR A 180 -18.44 35.86 14.88
C THR A 180 -19.55 35.33 13.98
N GLU A 181 -20.22 36.20 13.22
CA GLU A 181 -21.09 35.78 12.12
C GLU A 181 -20.23 35.10 11.04
N THR A 182 -20.21 33.77 11.02
CA THR A 182 -19.75 33.02 9.85
C THR A 182 -20.88 33.02 8.83
N TRP A 183 -20.73 33.82 7.78
CA TRP A 183 -21.65 33.88 6.64
C TRP A 183 -21.71 32.56 5.87
#